data_AF-A0A1Y0BJX9-F1
#
_entry.id   AF-A0A1Y0BJX9-F1
#
_cell.length_a   1.000
_cell.length_b   1.000
_cell.length_c   1.000
_cell.angle_alpha   90.00
_cell.angle_beta   90.00
_cell.angle_gamma   90.00
#
_symmetry.space_group_name_H-M   'P 1'
#
loop_
_entity.id
_entity.type
_entity.pdbx_description
1 polymer ?
#
loop_
_entity_poly.entity_id
_entity_poly.type
_entity_poly.pdbx_seq_one_letter_code
_entity_poly.pdbx_strand_id
1 'polypeptide(L)'
;MSLLHRGIHRLGYAWIAVKDSRLLKTREFYTRELGLLETGSEPHRVSFRCWHEPYKFSFVVDHRDTPGLVEIGFHVRDDNDLETFQQKLTAAGVMVDRADANSVLQGLGKSLAFTVPAGPRIRLFATMDLLGYVTGL
;
A
#
# COMPACT_ATOMS: atom_id res chain seq x y z
N MET A 1 -32.06 7.57 -5.88
CA MET A 1 -30.80 7.68 -6.64
C MET A 1 -29.64 7.58 -5.67
N SER A 2 -29.04 6.39 -5.54
CA SER A 2 -27.81 6.21 -4.76
C SER A 2 -26.68 6.94 -5.48
N LEU A 3 -26.02 7.87 -4.79
CA LEU A 3 -24.74 8.42 -5.26
C LEU A 3 -23.74 7.27 -5.32
N LEU A 4 -23.55 6.71 -6.52
CA LEU A 4 -22.47 5.78 -6.84
C LEU A 4 -21.14 6.56 -6.75
N HIS A 5 -20.65 6.85 -5.55
CA HIS A 5 -19.30 7.35 -5.36
C HIS A 5 -18.33 6.28 -5.88
N ARG A 6 -17.76 6.56 -7.05
CA ARG A 6 -16.66 5.81 -7.69
C ARG A 6 -15.37 6.57 -7.47
N GLY A 7 -14.25 5.86 -7.58
CA GLY A 7 -12.92 6.41 -7.41
C GLY A 7 -12.22 5.85 -6.17
N ILE A 8 -11.53 6.72 -5.45
CA ILE A 8 -10.74 6.35 -4.28
C ILE A 8 -11.65 6.22 -3.05
N HIS A 9 -11.56 5.09 -2.35
CA HIS A 9 -12.34 4.83 -1.14
C HIS A 9 -11.58 5.20 0.13
N ARG A 10 -10.31 4.81 0.21
CA ARG A 10 -9.50 4.99 1.42
C ARG A 10 -8.02 4.96 1.10
N LEU A 11 -7.23 5.47 2.05
CA LEU A 11 -5.83 5.10 2.19
C LEU A 11 -5.76 3.60 2.50
N GLY A 12 -5.07 2.86 1.66
CA GLY A 12 -4.88 1.42 1.80
C GLY A 12 -3.64 1.07 2.60
N TYR A 13 -2.50 1.67 2.24
CA TYR A 13 -1.26 1.51 3.00
C TYR A 13 -0.32 2.70 2.86
N ALA A 14 0.57 2.87 3.84
CA ALA A 14 1.75 3.70 3.72
C ALA A 14 3.00 2.82 3.72
N TRP A 15 3.95 3.14 2.84
CA TRP A 15 5.24 2.45 2.76
C TRP A 15 6.37 3.44 3.03
N ILE A 16 7.17 3.16 4.05
CA ILE A 16 8.37 3.93 4.39
C ILE A 16 9.66 3.11 4.26
N ALA A 17 10.77 3.81 4.11
CA ALA A 17 12.12 3.28 4.19
C ALA A 17 12.79 3.70 5.49
N VAL A 18 13.58 2.79 6.07
CA VAL A 18 14.34 3.04 7.30
C VAL A 18 15.79 2.58 7.16
N LYS A 19 16.67 3.22 7.94
CA LYS A 19 18.08 2.85 8.03
C LYS A 19 18.31 1.77 9.10
N ASP A 20 17.61 0.65 8.95
CA ASP A 20 17.76 -0.57 9.76
C ASP A 20 17.87 -1.78 8.83
N SER A 21 19.10 -2.25 8.59
CA SER A 21 19.42 -3.23 7.55
C SER A 21 18.76 -4.60 7.73
N ARG A 22 18.44 -4.96 8.98
CA ARG A 22 17.76 -6.22 9.32
C ARG A 22 16.33 -6.00 9.76
N LEU A 23 15.87 -4.76 9.85
CA LEU A 23 14.55 -4.35 10.32
C LEU A 23 14.24 -4.90 11.73
N LEU A 24 15.25 -5.17 12.56
CA LEU A 24 15.06 -5.75 13.89
C LEU A 24 14.50 -4.72 14.88
N LYS A 25 15.08 -3.52 14.90
CA LYS A 25 14.60 -2.42 15.76
C LYS A 25 13.26 -1.92 15.26
N THR A 26 13.09 -1.87 13.94
CA THR A 26 11.80 -1.58 13.29
C THR A 26 10.71 -2.53 13.75
N ARG A 27 10.93 -3.85 13.64
CA ARG A 27 9.96 -4.85 14.10
C ARG A 27 9.65 -4.71 15.57
N GLU A 28 10.67 -4.56 16.41
CA GLU A 28 10.48 -4.39 17.85
C GLU A 28 9.60 -3.17 18.15
N PHE A 29 9.93 -2.01 17.58
CA PHE A 29 9.16 -0.78 17.79
C PHE A 29 7.69 -0.92 17.33
N TYR A 30 7.47 -1.34 16.09
CA TYR A 30 6.11 -1.39 15.54
C TYR A 30 5.24 -2.49 16.18
N THR A 31 5.84 -3.59 16.64
CA THR A 31 5.07 -4.67 17.29
C THR A 31 4.92 -4.47 18.80
N ARG A 32 5.97 -4.09 19.53
CA ARG A 32 5.94 -3.99 21.01
C ARG A 32 5.43 -2.65 21.51
N GLU A 33 5.87 -1.54 20.89
CA GLU A 33 5.51 -0.20 21.36
C GLU A 33 4.19 0.27 20.74
N LEU A 34 3.98 -0.01 19.45
CA LEU A 34 2.76 0.41 18.73
C LEU A 34 1.68 -0.69 18.63
N GLY A 35 2.02 -1.95 18.93
CA GLY A 35 1.04 -3.04 18.91
C GLY A 35 0.55 -3.44 17.51
N LEU A 36 1.31 -3.14 16.45
CA LEU A 36 0.97 -3.60 15.10
C LEU A 36 1.26 -5.09 14.95
N LEU A 37 0.50 -5.73 14.07
CA LEU A 37 0.64 -7.15 13.76
C LEU A 37 1.50 -7.31 12.52
N GLU A 38 2.58 -8.09 12.62
CA GLU A 38 3.39 -8.48 11.46
C GLU A 38 2.64 -9.52 10.62
N THR A 39 2.50 -9.26 9.33
CA THR A 39 1.69 -10.08 8.40
C THR A 39 2.44 -10.52 7.15
N GLY A 40 3.63 -9.97 6.93
CA GLY A 40 4.50 -10.39 5.83
C GLY A 40 5.94 -10.08 6.16
N SER A 41 6.82 -11.05 5.94
CA SER A 41 8.26 -10.88 6.08
C SER A 41 8.95 -11.33 4.80
N GLU A 42 9.62 -10.40 4.15
CA GLU A 42 10.49 -10.60 3.00
C GLU A 42 11.93 -10.22 3.41
N PRO A 43 12.97 -10.62 2.66
CA PRO A 43 14.38 -10.40 3.07
C PRO A 43 14.73 -8.95 3.44
N HIS A 44 14.13 -7.97 2.77
CA HIS A 44 14.41 -6.54 2.98
C HIS A 44 13.17 -5.71 3.28
N ARG A 45 12.06 -6.37 3.64
CA ARG A 45 10.77 -5.72 3.86
C ARG A 45 9.97 -6.45 4.93
N VAL A 46 9.29 -5.69 5.75
CA VAL A 46 8.28 -6.20 6.67
C VAL A 46 6.97 -5.45 6.44
N SER A 47 5.86 -6.17 6.52
CA SER A 47 4.53 -5.63 6.40
C SER A 47 3.78 -5.82 7.70
N PHE A 48 3.06 -4.78 8.10
CA PHE A 48 2.26 -4.73 9.31
C PHE A 48 0.83 -4.32 9.01
N ARG A 49 -0.06 -4.63 9.96
CA ARG A 49 -1.43 -4.12 9.98
C ARG A 49 -1.89 -3.80 11.40
N CYS A 50 -2.85 -2.90 11.52
CA CYS A 50 -3.61 -2.73 12.76
C CYS A 50 -4.51 -3.95 13.01
N TRP A 51 -4.88 -4.19 14.27
CA TRP A 51 -5.73 -5.32 14.66
C TRP A 51 -7.11 -5.35 13.96
N HIS A 52 -7.65 -4.19 13.61
CA HIS A 52 -8.94 -4.04 12.92
C HIS A 52 -8.79 -3.95 11.39
N GLU A 53 -7.59 -4.03 10.83
CA GLU A 53 -7.41 -3.97 9.38
C GLU A 53 -7.66 -5.37 8.79
N PRO A 54 -8.73 -5.57 7.99
CA PRO A 54 -9.06 -6.90 7.47
C PRO A 54 -8.13 -7.32 6.31
N TYR A 55 -7.48 -6.35 5.67
CA TYR A 55 -6.55 -6.60 4.58
C TYR A 55 -5.15 -6.97 5.11
N LYS A 56 -4.35 -7.55 4.22
CA LYS A 56 -3.05 -8.12 4.57
C LYS A 56 -2.09 -7.13 5.22
N PHE A 57 -2.06 -5.88 4.77
CA PHE A 57 -1.19 -4.87 5.34
C PHE A 57 -1.79 -3.47 5.19
N SER A 58 -1.48 -2.59 6.14
CA SER A 58 -1.73 -1.15 6.03
C SER A 58 -0.45 -0.33 6.23
N PHE A 59 0.65 -0.98 6.61
CA PHE A 59 1.93 -0.33 6.81
C PHE A 59 3.08 -1.22 6.36
N VAL A 60 3.95 -0.70 5.52
CA VAL A 60 5.08 -1.43 4.93
C VAL A 60 6.37 -0.71 5.25
N VAL A 61 7.40 -1.46 5.65
CA VAL A 61 8.72 -0.91 5.93
C VAL A 61 9.79 -1.69 5.17
N ASP A 62 10.58 -1.00 4.36
CA ASP A 62 11.79 -1.55 3.76
C ASP A 62 13.07 -0.92 4.32
N HIS A 63 14.19 -1.59 4.10
CA HIS A 63 15.49 -1.00 4.37
C HIS A 63 16.01 -0.22 3.16
N ARG A 64 16.42 1.05 3.37
CA ARG A 64 17.22 1.83 2.41
C ARG A 64 18.22 2.72 3.13
N ASP A 65 19.26 3.15 2.41
CA ASP A 65 20.24 4.11 2.92
C ASP A 65 19.63 5.48 3.22
N THR A 66 18.64 5.88 2.41
CA THR A 66 17.87 7.12 2.60
C THR A 66 16.51 6.78 3.22
N PRO A 67 16.28 7.12 4.50
CA PRO A 67 14.98 6.92 5.13
C PRO A 67 13.95 7.92 4.61
N GLY A 68 12.66 7.56 4.64
CA GLY A 68 11.59 8.45 4.23
C GLY A 68 10.37 7.73 3.67
N LEU A 69 9.40 8.51 3.18
CA LEU A 69 8.20 7.98 2.52
C LEU A 69 8.57 7.44 1.13
N VAL A 70 8.19 6.20 0.86
CA VAL A 70 8.45 5.52 -0.41
C VAL A 70 7.22 5.60 -1.32
N GLU A 71 6.08 5.15 -0.84
CA GLU A 71 4.85 5.04 -1.64
C GLU A 71 3.61 5.12 -0.73
N ILE A 72 2.54 5.74 -1.24
CA ILE A 72 1.22 5.71 -0.62
C ILE A 72 0.28 4.94 -1.54
N GLY A 73 -0.34 3.88 -1.01
CA GLY A 73 -1.32 3.08 -1.74
C GLY A 73 -2.74 3.50 -1.40
N PHE A 74 -3.52 3.88 -2.40
CA PHE A 74 -4.95 4.15 -2.28
C PHE A 74 -5.78 3.00 -2.86
N HIS A 75 -6.81 2.62 -2.12
CA HIS A 75 -7.76 1.59 -2.51
C HIS A 75 -8.88 2.23 -3.34
N VAL A 76 -8.99 1.83 -4.60
CA VAL A 76 -10.11 2.20 -5.48
C VAL A 76 -11.19 1.13 -5.48
N ARG A 77 -12.37 1.45 -6.01
CA ARG A 77 -13.52 0.55 -5.99
C ARG A 77 -13.32 -0.75 -6.71
N ASP A 78 -12.86 -0.64 -7.94
CA ASP A 78 -12.81 -1.74 -8.89
C ASP A 78 -11.82 -1.43 -10.00
N ASP A 79 -11.61 -2.42 -10.87
CA ASP A 79 -10.69 -2.33 -11.99
C ASP A 79 -11.09 -1.25 -13.00
N ASN A 80 -12.38 -0.94 -13.12
CA ASN A 80 -12.83 0.10 -14.04
C ASN A 80 -12.39 1.49 -13.55
N ASP A 81 -12.33 1.71 -12.23
CA ASP A 81 -11.75 2.93 -11.68
C ASP A 81 -10.24 3.01 -11.96
N LEU A 82 -9.49 1.89 -11.93
CA LEU A 82 -8.08 1.88 -12.35
C LEU A 82 -7.91 2.31 -13.82
N GLU A 83 -8.70 1.74 -14.74
CA GLU A 83 -8.65 2.12 -16.16
C GLU A 83 -9.03 3.60 -16.36
N THR A 84 -10.05 4.07 -15.66
CA THR A 84 -10.48 5.48 -15.70
C THR A 84 -9.38 6.41 -15.21
N PHE A 85 -8.71 6.09 -14.10
CA PHE A 85 -7.61 6.90 -13.58
C PHE A 85 -6.41 6.89 -14.52
N GLN A 86 -6.08 5.75 -15.12
CA GLN A 86 -5.02 5.71 -16.11
C GLN A 86 -5.30 6.66 -17.28
N GLN A 87 -6.49 6.58 -17.86
CA GLN A 87 -6.85 7.46 -18.99
C GLN A 87 -6.72 8.93 -18.60
N LYS A 88 -7.19 9.30 -17.41
CA LYS A 88 -7.09 10.69 -16.89
C LYS A 88 -5.64 11.11 -16.68
N LEU A 89 -4.81 10.26 -16.07
CA LEU A 89 -3.40 10.53 -15.81
C LEU A 89 -2.63 10.68 -17.13
N THR A 90 -2.80 9.75 -18.07
CA THR A 90 -2.16 9.81 -19.39
C THR A 90 -2.63 11.01 -20.20
N ALA A 91 -3.92 11.33 -20.19
CA ALA A 91 -4.45 12.53 -20.85
C ALA A 91 -3.89 13.83 -20.23
N ALA A 92 -3.54 13.81 -18.94
CA ALA A 92 -2.85 14.91 -18.26
C ALA A 92 -1.32 14.90 -18.47
N GLY A 93 -0.78 13.99 -19.29
CA GLY A 93 0.67 13.86 -19.53
C GLY A 93 1.45 13.23 -18.37
N VAL A 94 0.78 12.60 -17.42
CA VAL A 94 1.42 11.90 -16.29
C VAL A 94 1.81 10.49 -16.72
N MET A 95 3.07 10.14 -16.51
CA MET A 95 3.60 8.79 -16.70
C MET A 95 2.97 7.84 -15.67
N VAL A 96 2.46 6.69 -16.15
CA VAL A 96 1.79 5.68 -15.34
C VAL A 96 2.54 4.35 -15.44
N ASP A 97 2.94 3.82 -14.29
CA ASP A 97 3.59 2.51 -14.18
C ASP A 97 2.55 1.45 -13.79
N ARG A 98 2.24 0.52 -14.70
CA ARG A 98 1.41 -0.65 -14.39
C ARG A 98 2.21 -1.73 -13.68
N ALA A 99 1.54 -2.45 -12.80
CA ALA A 99 2.12 -3.61 -12.14
C ALA A 99 1.09 -4.73 -12.00
N ASP A 100 1.52 -5.95 -12.31
CA ASP A 100 0.72 -7.15 -12.13
C ASP A 100 0.53 -7.48 -10.65
N ALA A 101 -0.49 -8.30 -10.35
CA ALA A 101 -0.74 -8.75 -8.99
C ALA A 101 0.49 -9.44 -8.40
N ASN A 102 0.75 -9.19 -7.11
CA ASN A 102 1.89 -9.71 -6.34
C ASN A 102 3.29 -9.25 -6.78
N SER A 103 3.41 -8.42 -7.82
CA SER A 103 4.73 -8.01 -8.34
C SER A 103 5.42 -6.93 -7.50
N VAL A 104 4.64 -6.04 -6.86
CA VAL A 104 5.19 -4.93 -6.06
C VAL A 104 5.22 -5.27 -4.58
N LEU A 105 4.10 -5.76 -4.07
CA LEU A 105 3.90 -6.23 -2.70
C LEU A 105 3.13 -7.54 -2.77
N GLN A 106 3.60 -8.56 -2.05
CA GLN A 106 2.94 -9.87 -2.04
C GLN A 106 1.55 -9.75 -1.39
N GLY A 107 0.50 -10.12 -2.11
CA GLY A 107 -0.90 -9.96 -1.71
C GLY A 107 -1.55 -8.65 -2.13
N LEU A 108 -0.85 -7.80 -2.88
CA LEU A 108 -1.47 -6.68 -3.59
C LEU A 108 -1.96 -7.15 -4.97
N GLY A 109 -3.17 -6.74 -5.36
CA GLY A 109 -3.69 -6.97 -6.70
C GLY A 109 -2.95 -6.17 -7.77
N LYS A 110 -3.45 -6.27 -9.01
CA LYS A 110 -2.98 -5.39 -10.09
C LYS A 110 -3.17 -3.92 -9.69
N SER A 111 -2.23 -3.10 -10.13
CA SER A 111 -2.19 -1.71 -9.70
C SER A 111 -1.53 -0.83 -10.75
N LEU A 112 -1.71 0.46 -10.58
CA LEU A 112 -0.98 1.48 -11.33
C LEU A 112 -0.36 2.47 -10.35
N ALA A 113 0.78 3.05 -10.69
CA ALA A 113 1.43 4.04 -9.87
C ALA A 113 1.93 5.22 -10.70
N PHE A 114 2.06 6.37 -10.05
CA PHE A 114 2.55 7.60 -10.65
C PHE A 114 3.23 8.46 -9.58
N THR A 115 4.08 9.39 -10.01
CA THR A 115 4.80 10.28 -9.10
C THR A 115 4.14 11.65 -9.12
N VAL A 116 3.80 12.16 -7.93
CA VAL A 116 3.34 13.54 -7.78
C VAL A 116 4.56 14.47 -7.87
N PRO A 117 4.52 15.57 -8.67
CA PRO A 117 5.62 16.52 -8.72
C PRO A 117 6.00 17.03 -7.33
N ALA A 118 7.28 16.87 -6.95
CA ALA A 118 7.79 17.18 -5.61
C ALA A 118 7.06 16.48 -4.44
N GLY A 119 6.33 15.39 -4.73
CA GLY A 119 5.50 14.67 -3.78
C GLY A 119 5.80 13.18 -3.74
N PRO A 120 4.96 12.40 -3.04
CA PRO A 120 5.14 10.97 -2.94
C PRO A 120 4.82 10.25 -4.25
N ARG A 121 5.35 9.03 -4.36
CA ARG A 121 4.82 8.05 -5.30
C ARG A 121 3.45 7.57 -4.80
N ILE A 122 2.47 7.62 -5.68
CA ILE A 122 1.10 7.18 -5.39
C ILE A 122 0.83 5.90 -6.16
N ARG A 123 0.24 4.91 -5.51
CA ARG A 123 -0.28 3.69 -6.15
C ARG A 123 -1.78 3.61 -5.97
N LEU A 124 -2.50 3.21 -7.02
CA LEU A 124 -3.91 2.86 -6.98
C LEU A 124 -4.07 1.35 -7.18
N PHE A 125 -4.90 0.72 -6.36
CA PHE A 125 -5.18 -0.72 -6.44
C PHE A 125 -6.65 -1.00 -6.10
N ALA A 126 -7.23 -2.05 -6.69
CA ALA A 126 -8.63 -2.44 -6.44
C ALA A 126 -8.75 -3.60 -5.45
N THR A 127 -7.73 -4.47 -5.37
CA THR A 127 -7.76 -5.66 -4.52
C THR A 127 -6.48 -5.81 -3.71
N MET A 128 -6.63 -6.36 -2.51
CA MET A 128 -5.55 -6.81 -1.64
C MET A 128 -6.08 -8.04 -0.90
N ASP A 129 -5.20 -9.00 -0.61
CA ASP A 129 -5.50 -10.19 0.19
C ASP A 129 -6.23 -9.80 1.49
N LEU A 130 -7.29 -10.53 1.80
CA LEU A 130 -8.08 -10.38 3.03
C LEU A 130 -7.68 -11.48 3.99
N LEU A 131 -7.07 -11.11 5.12
CA LEU A 131 -6.75 -12.07 6.20
C LEU A 131 -7.85 -12.10 7.27
N GLY A 132 -8.84 -11.21 7.20
CA GLY A 132 -9.90 -11.07 8.19
C GLY A 132 -9.46 -10.33 9.45
N TYR A 133 -10.41 -10.16 10.38
CA TYR A 133 -10.18 -9.49 11.66
C TYR A 133 -9.58 -10.45 12.68
N VAL A 134 -8.70 -9.92 13.55
CA VAL A 134 -8.02 -10.72 14.59
C VAL A 134 -8.97 -11.04 15.74
N THR A 135 -9.90 -10.14 16.03
CA THR A 135 -11.00 -10.34 16.98
C THR A 135 -12.30 -10.45 16.19
N GLY A 136 -12.99 -11.59 16.29
CA GLY A 136 -14.07 -11.96 15.38
C GLY A 136 -15.27 -11.00 15.33
N LEU A 137 -15.74 -10.78 14.10
CA LEU A 137 -17.03 -11.27 13.59
C LEU A 137 -16.85 -11.62 12.11
#